data_AF-A0AAE2XY97-F1
#
_entry.id   AF-A0AAE2XY97-F1
#
_cell.length_a   1.000
_cell.length_b   1.000
_cell.length_c   1.000
_cell.angle_alpha   90.00
_cell.angle_beta   90.00
_cell.angle_gamma   90.00
#
_symmetry.space_group_name_H-M   'P 1'
#
loop_
_entity.id
_entity.type
_entity.pdbx_description
1 polymer ?
#
loop_
_entity_poly.entity_id
_entity_poly.type
_entity_poly.pdbx_seq_one_letter_code
_entity_poly.pdbx_strand_id
1 'polypeptide(L)' 'MQPSSRKFGVQLVTVEADEEGIINPADVEQAITEHTKLISMCHVAYHPGTILPAEEIGKIASENNILYALDGA' A
#
# COMPACT_ATOMS: atom_id res chain seq x y z
N MET A 1 16.03 13.88 -3.22
CA MET A 1 15.83 13.59 -1.78
C MET A 1 16.07 12.11 -1.58
N GLN A 2 16.88 11.70 -0.59
CA GLN A 2 17.06 10.27 -0.31
C GLN A 2 15.82 9.74 0.43
N PRO A 3 15.21 8.61 0.01
CA PRO A 3 14.06 8.06 0.73
C PRO A 3 14.47 7.69 2.15
N SER A 4 13.62 8.03 3.12
CA SER A 4 13.79 7.81 4.56
C SER A 4 14.04 6.35 4.95
N SER A 5 13.69 5.40 4.08
CA SER A 5 13.84 3.95 4.25
C SER A 5 15.25 3.51 4.64
N ARG A 6 16.29 4.08 4.02
CA ARG A 6 17.70 3.75 4.34
C ARG A 6 18.15 4.26 5.71
N LYS A 7 17.48 5.27 6.26
CA LYS A 7 17.87 5.90 7.53
C LYS A 7 17.45 5.07 8.75
N PHE A 8 16.44 4.23 8.59
CA PHE A 8 15.87 3.39 9.65
C PHE A 8 16.03 1.89 9.39
N GLY A 9 16.74 1.48 8.33
CA GLY A 9 16.89 0.07 7.97
C GLY A 9 15.59 -0.59 7.48
N VAL A 10 14.67 0.21 6.92
CA VAL A 10 13.39 -0.27 6.41
C VAL A 10 13.53 -0.55 4.91
N GLN A 11 13.01 -1.70 4.47
CA GLN A 11 12.84 -1.99 3.05
C GLN A 11 11.51 -1.41 2.58
N LEU A 12 11.55 -0.63 1.49
CA LEU A 12 10.34 -0.16 0.82
C LEU A 12 10.01 -1.11 -0.33
N VAL A 13 8.77 -1.59 -0.35
CA VAL A 13 8.18 -2.33 -1.48
C VAL A 13 7.03 -1.48 -1.99
N THR A 14 7.02 -1.21 -3.30
CA THR A 14 5.97 -0.44 -3.96
C THR A 14 5.15 -1.39 -4.83
N VAL A 15 3.83 -1.33 -4.69
CA VAL A 15 2.88 -1.96 -5.61
C VAL A 15 2.42 -0.89 -6.58
N GLU A 16 2.65 -1.11 -7.88
CA GLU A 16 2.25 -0.15 -8.91
C GLU A 16 0.78 -0.38 -9.29
N ALA A 17 0.09 0.73 -9.56
CA ALA A 17 -1.22 0.69 -10.17
C ALA A 17 -1.10 0.41 -11.68
N ASP A 18 -2.17 -0.08 -12.28
CA ASP A 18 -2.26 -0.22 -13.73
C ASP A 18 -2.42 1.14 -14.45
N GLU A 19 -2.56 1.10 -15.78
CA GLU A 19 -2.71 2.29 -16.61
C GLU A 19 -3.97 3.12 -16.30
N GLU A 20 -4.98 2.53 -15.65
CA GLU A 20 -6.21 3.21 -15.22
C GLU A 20 -6.10 3.76 -13.78
N GLY A 21 -4.94 3.56 -13.14
CA GLY A 21 -4.69 3.97 -11.76
C GLY A 21 -5.39 3.06 -10.74
N ILE A 22 -5.72 1.83 -11.13
CA ILE A 22 -6.34 0.83 -10.26
C ILE A 22 -5.25 -0.05 -9.65
N ILE A 23 -5.35 -0.29 -8.34
CA ILE A 23 -4.51 -1.25 -7.63
C ILE A 23 -5.30 -2.53 -7.45
N ASN A 24 -4.75 -3.67 -7.87
CA ASN A 24 -5.34 -4.97 -7.60
C ASN A 24 -4.94 -5.43 -6.18
N PRO A 25 -5.91 -5.70 -5.27
CA PRO A 25 -5.60 -6.18 -3.91
C PRO A 25 -4.76 -7.46 -3.89
N ALA A 26 -4.86 -8.32 -4.91
CA ALA A 26 -4.04 -9.53 -5.03
C ALA A 26 -2.54 -9.22 -5.18
N ASP A 27 -2.18 -8.08 -5.80
CA ASP A 27 -0.78 -7.67 -5.93
C ASP A 27 -0.23 -7.15 -4.60
N VAL A 28 -1.10 -6.56 -3.78
CA VAL A 28 -0.77 -6.18 -2.39
C VAL A 28 -0.55 -7.43 -1.54
N GLU A 29 -1.43 -8.41 -1.65
CA GLU A 29 -1.29 -9.67 -0.92
C GLU A 29 0.01 -10.41 -1.29
N GLN A 30 0.34 -10.48 -2.58
CA GLN A 30 1.59 -11.09 -3.05
C GLN A 30 2.86 -10.35 -2.60
N ALA A 31 2.77 -9.03 -2.36
CA ALA A 31 3.89 -8.24 -1.87
C ALA A 31 4.16 -8.40 -0.36
N ILE A 32 3.22 -9.01 0.38
CA ILE A 32 3.36 -9.24 1.81
C ILE A 32 4.39 -10.34 2.09
N THR A 33 5.25 -10.08 3.07
CA THR A 33 6.20 -11.05 3.61
C THR A 33 6.09 -11.07 5.14
N GLU A 34 6.75 -12.02 5.79
CA GLU A 34 6.87 -12.04 7.26
C GLU A 34 7.50 -10.76 7.87
N HIS A 35 8.22 -10.00 7.05
CA HIS A 35 8.85 -8.74 7.43
C HIS A 35 7.96 -7.51 7.20
N THR A 36 6.83 -7.65 6.51
CA THR A 36 5.91 -6.52 6.28
C THR A 36 5.29 -6.08 7.60
N LYS A 37 5.45 -4.80 7.96
CA LYS A 37 4.91 -4.21 9.20
C LYS A 37 3.88 -3.12 8.98
N LEU A 38 3.87 -2.52 7.80
CA LEU A 38 2.99 -1.41 7.45
C LEU A 38 2.60 -1.49 5.98
N ILE A 39 1.32 -1.33 5.69
CA ILE A 39 0.79 -0.98 4.37
C ILE A 39 0.34 0.48 4.45
N SER A 40 0.81 1.30 3.51
CA SER A 40 0.45 2.71 3.40
C SER A 40 -0.08 2.99 2.00
N MET A 41 -1.27 3.57 1.90
CA MET A 41 -1.86 3.92 0.61
C MET A 41 -2.73 5.18 0.71
N CYS A 42 -3.00 5.80 -0.44
CA CYS A 42 -4.03 6.83 -0.56
C CYS A 42 -5.40 6.19 -0.72
N HIS A 43 -6.46 6.87 -0.27
CA HIS A 43 -7.84 6.46 -0.51
C HIS A 43 -8.26 6.75 -1.97
N VAL A 44 -7.72 7.82 -2.54
CA VAL A 44 -7.94 8.24 -3.92
C VAL A 44 -6.59 8.43 -4.59
N ALA A 45 -6.43 7.90 -5.80
CA ALA A 45 -5.23 8.12 -6.61
C ALA A 45 -5.15 9.60 -7.00
N TYR A 46 -4.01 10.26 -6.75
CA TYR A 46 -3.81 11.67 -7.11
C TYR A 46 -4.09 11.96 -8.60
N HIS A 47 -3.79 10.98 -9.46
CA HIS A 47 -4.17 10.97 -10.86
C HIS A 47 -4.46 9.51 -11.26
N PRO A 48 -5.60 9.19 -11.89
CA PRO A 48 -6.64 10.07 -12.43
C PRO A 48 -7.77 10.47 -11.46
N GLY A 49 -7.67 10.18 -10.16
CA GLY A 49 -8.75 10.42 -9.19
C GLY A 49 -9.57 9.17 -8.84
N THR A 50 -9.08 7.99 -9.21
CA THR A 50 -9.74 6.71 -8.95
C THR A 50 -9.80 6.41 -7.45
N ILE A 51 -10.97 5.97 -6.97
CA ILE A 51 -11.12 5.42 -5.62
C ILE A 51 -10.39 4.08 -5.58
N LEU A 52 -9.41 3.96 -4.69
CA LEU A 52 -8.63 2.74 -4.51
C LEU A 52 -9.37 1.76 -3.59
N PRO A 53 -9.12 0.44 -3.68
CA PRO A 53 -9.83 -0.58 -2.91
C PRO A 53 -9.36 -0.64 -1.44
N ALA A 54 -9.54 0.45 -0.71
CA ALA A 54 -9.05 0.64 0.66
C ALA A 54 -9.69 -0.36 1.64
N GLU A 55 -10.97 -0.72 1.46
CA GLU A 55 -11.62 -1.72 2.33
C GLU A 55 -10.99 -3.11 2.15
N GLU A 56 -10.79 -3.53 0.90
CA GLU A 56 -10.22 -4.85 0.58
C GLU A 56 -8.77 -4.95 1.06
N ILE A 57 -7.97 -3.92 0.81
CA ILE A 57 -6.58 -3.85 1.31
C ILE A 57 -6.55 -3.77 2.84
N GLY A 58 -7.49 -3.06 3.46
CA GLY A 58 -7.64 -3.03 4.92
C GLY A 58 -7.97 -4.40 5.52
N LYS A 59 -8.80 -5.21 4.84
CA LYS A 59 -9.06 -6.61 5.25
C LYS A 59 -7.80 -7.46 5.16
N ILE A 60 -7.06 -7.38 4.05
CA ILE A 60 -5.78 -8.09 3.87
C ILE A 60 -4.80 -7.70 5.01
N ALA A 61 -4.69 -6.41 5.32
CA ALA A 61 -3.84 -5.93 6.41
C ALA A 61 -4.28 -6.49 7.77
N SER A 62 -5.59 -6.49 8.05
CA SER A 62 -6.15 -7.04 9.29
C SER A 62 -5.92 -8.55 9.42
N GLU A 63 -6.13 -9.32 8.35
CA GLU A 63 -5.95 -10.78 8.33
C GLU A 63 -4.49 -11.18 8.55
N ASN A 64 -3.56 -10.36 8.07
CA ASN A 64 -2.11 -10.56 8.24
C ASN A 64 -1.54 -9.87 9.49
N ASN A 65 -2.36 -9.22 10.32
CA ASN A 65 -1.94 -8.46 11.49
C ASN A 65 -0.87 -7.38 11.19
N ILE A 66 -1.06 -6.66 10.08
CA ILE A 66 -0.20 -5.60 9.56
C ILE A 66 -0.85 -4.24 9.86
N LEU A 67 -0.04 -3.23 10.22
CA LEU A 67 -0.55 -1.87 10.37
C LEU A 67 -1.02 -1.31 9.03
N TYR A 68 -2.10 -0.54 9.06
CA TYR A 68 -2.68 0.06 7.86
C TYR A 68 -2.80 1.57 8.02
N ALA A 69 -2.13 2.31 7.13
CA ALA A 69 -2.20 3.76 7.04
C ALA A 69 -2.92 4.16 5.76
N LEU A 70 -4.01 4.90 5.90
CA LEU A 70 -4.82 5.40 4.79
C LEU A 70 -4.76 6.93 4.76
N ASP A 71 -4.25 7.48 3.66
CA ASP A 71 -4.29 8.91 3.39
C ASP A 71 -5.62 9.27 2.70
N GLY A 72 -6.43 10.10 3.35
CA GLY A 72 -7.77 10.49 2.88
C GLY A 72 -7.91 11.97 2.53
N ALA A 73 -6.80 12.68 2.31
CA ALA A 73 -6.76 14.11 2.02
C ALA A 73 -7.44 14.51 0.70
#